data_AF-A0A7K0REN9-F1
#
_entry.id   AF-A0A7K0REN9-F1
#
_cell.length_a   1.000
_cell.length_b   1.000
_cell.length_c   1.000
_cell.angle_alpha   90.00
_cell.angle_beta   90.00
_cell.angle_gamma   90.00
#
_symmetry.space_group_name_H-M   'P 1'
#
loop_
_entity.id
_entity.type
_entity.pdbx_description
1 polymer ?
#
loop_
_entity_poly.entity_id
_entity_poly.type
_entity_poly.pdbx_seq_one_letter_code
_entity_poly.pdbx_strand_id
1 'polypeptide(L)'
;MNLVFRVIWLFFRSRFRSRLAAEDTAITPFRVWPTDLDGLGHMNNGKYLSIMDLGRMDLMLRSGIWPRLKRNGWYPVLAGQTIAYFRSLNPWQSFQIHTR
;
A
#
# COMPACT_ATOMS: atom_id res chain seq x y z
N MET A 1 -11.33 3.46 -9.80
CA MET A 1 -12.11 2.23 -9.51
C MET A 1 -11.32 1.31 -8.57
N ASN A 2 -12.00 0.47 -7.80
CA ASN A 2 -11.66 0.11 -6.41
C ASN A 2 -10.38 -0.71 -6.17
N LEU A 3 -9.58 -0.32 -5.17
CA LEU A 3 -8.44 -1.10 -4.66
C LEU A 3 -8.87 -2.34 -3.84
N VAL A 4 -10.18 -2.55 -3.68
CA VAL A 4 -10.76 -3.57 -2.77
C VAL A 4 -10.13 -4.95 -2.96
N PHE A 5 -9.92 -5.39 -4.21
CA PHE A 5 -9.25 -6.66 -4.47
C PHE A 5 -7.82 -6.69 -3.93
N ARG A 6 -7.05 -5.63 -4.15
CA ARG A 6 -5.68 -5.50 -3.62
C ARG A 6 -5.66 -5.45 -2.10
N VAL A 7 -6.63 -4.77 -1.47
CA VAL A 7 -6.77 -4.74 -0.01
C VAL A 7 -6.99 -6.14 0.52
N ILE A 8 -8.01 -6.84 0.02
CA ILE A 8 -8.36 -8.19 0.44
C ILE A 8 -7.16 -9.12 0.24
N TRP A 9 -6.55 -9.09 -0.94
CA TRP A 9 -5.36 -9.87 -1.26
C TRP A 9 -4.18 -9.57 -0.34
N LEU A 10 -3.96 -8.30 0.00
CA LEU A 10 -2.90 -7.90 0.93
C LEU A 10 -3.15 -8.48 2.32
N PHE A 11 -4.36 -8.35 2.86
CA PHE A 11 -4.73 -8.90 4.17
C PHE A 11 -4.52 -10.42 4.25
N PHE A 12 -4.87 -11.14 3.20
CA PHE A 12 -4.61 -12.58 3.13
C PHE A 12 -3.12 -12.87 3.03
N ARG A 13 -2.40 -12.20 2.11
CA ARG A 13 -0.97 -12.45 1.87
C ARG A 13 -0.10 -12.06 3.07
N SER A 14 -0.41 -10.97 3.76
CA SER A 14 0.36 -10.48 4.91
C SER A 14 0.38 -11.50 6.05
N ARG A 15 -0.65 -12.35 6.16
CA ARG A 15 -0.72 -13.43 7.15
C ARG A 15 0.32 -14.53 6.92
N PHE A 16 0.73 -14.73 5.67
CA PHE A 16 1.71 -15.75 5.28
C PHE A 16 3.13 -15.19 5.12
N ARG A 17 3.32 -13.88 5.33
CA ARG A 17 4.62 -13.21 5.18
C ARG A 17 5.30 -13.11 6.53
N SER A 18 6.63 -13.01 6.52
CA SER A 18 7.44 -12.87 7.74
C SER A 18 6.99 -11.66 8.55
N ARG A 19 6.93 -11.83 9.87
CA ARG A 19 6.68 -10.73 10.81
C ARG A 19 7.78 -9.68 10.68
N LEU A 20 7.42 -8.44 11.01
CA LEU A 20 8.32 -7.29 11.01
C LEU A 20 8.29 -6.63 12.39
N ALA A 21 9.35 -5.93 12.77
CA ALA A 21 9.32 -4.94 13.82
C ALA A 21 8.62 -3.65 13.32
N ALA A 22 8.39 -2.68 14.20
CA ALA A 22 7.74 -1.41 13.80
C ALA A 22 8.70 -0.51 13.01
N GLU A 23 10.00 -0.62 13.30
CA GLU A 23 11.13 0.08 12.73
C GLU A 23 11.66 -0.55 11.43
N ASP A 24 11.18 -1.75 11.08
CA ASP A 24 11.58 -2.46 9.88
C ASP A 24 10.99 -1.84 8.61
N THR A 25 11.64 -2.09 7.47
CA THR A 25 11.09 -1.71 6.17
C THR A 25 10.18 -2.80 5.60
N ALA A 26 8.89 -2.52 5.43
CA ALA A 26 7.98 -3.39 4.69
C ALA A 26 8.11 -3.20 3.18
N ILE A 27 8.52 -4.25 2.47
CA ILE A 27 8.60 -4.27 1.00
C ILE A 27 7.37 -4.99 0.42
N THR A 28 6.48 -4.22 -0.21
CA THR A 28 5.23 -4.71 -0.79
C THR A 28 5.27 -4.63 -2.33
N PRO A 29 5.37 -5.77 -3.03
CA PRO A 29 5.41 -5.79 -4.48
C PRO A 29 4.02 -5.62 -5.10
N PHE A 30 3.96 -4.82 -6.17
CA PHE A 30 2.76 -4.58 -6.95
C PHE A 30 3.07 -4.57 -8.46
N ARG A 31 2.01 -4.62 -9.26
CA ARG A 31 2.05 -4.42 -10.71
C ARG A 31 1.04 -3.35 -11.09
N VAL A 32 1.34 -2.55 -12.09
CA VAL A 32 0.38 -1.59 -12.67
C VAL A 32 -0.65 -2.36 -13.47
N TRP A 33 -1.92 -2.22 -13.11
CA TRP A 33 -3.03 -2.79 -13.87
C TRP A 33 -3.69 -1.72 -14.74
N PRO A 34 -4.40 -2.11 -15.82
CA PRO A 34 -5.15 -1.16 -16.65
C PRO A 34 -6.13 -0.27 -15.86
N THR A 35 -6.64 -0.77 -14.74
CA THR A 35 -7.54 -0.05 -13.83
C THR A 35 -6.87 1.05 -13.01
N ASP A 36 -5.52 1.09 -13.00
CA ASP A 36 -4.73 2.11 -12.32
C ASP A 36 -4.31 3.26 -13.24
N LEU A 37 -4.56 3.12 -14.55
CA LEU A 37 -4.19 4.12 -15.55
C LEU A 37 -5.23 5.22 -15.64
N ASP A 38 -4.80 6.40 -16.08
CA ASP A 38 -5.68 7.48 -16.52
C ASP A 38 -5.78 7.56 -18.05
N GLY A 39 -6.44 8.62 -18.55
CA GLY A 39 -6.63 8.85 -19.98
C GLY A 39 -5.35 9.11 -20.78
N LEU A 40 -4.22 9.38 -20.11
CA LEU A 40 -2.91 9.54 -20.75
C LEU A 40 -2.14 8.21 -20.83
N GLY A 41 -2.74 7.11 -20.37
CA GLY A 41 -2.15 5.77 -20.45
C GLY A 41 -1.05 5.51 -19.42
N HIS A 42 -0.89 6.40 -18.43
CA HIS A 42 0.04 6.21 -17.33
C HIS A 42 -0.68 6.06 -15.99
N MET A 43 0.04 5.61 -14.96
CA MET A 43 -0.54 5.43 -13.64
C MET A 43 -1.06 6.77 -13.09
N ASN A 44 -2.34 6.78 -12.70
CA ASN A 44 -2.99 7.95 -12.18
C ASN A 44 -2.31 8.44 -10.89
N ASN A 45 -2.05 9.75 -10.79
CA ASN A 45 -1.38 10.35 -9.63
C ASN A 45 -2.03 10.03 -8.28
N GLY A 46 -3.37 10.00 -8.21
CA GLY A 46 -4.12 9.64 -7.02
C GLY A 46 -4.00 8.15 -6.65
N LYS A 47 -3.70 7.27 -7.62
CA LYS A 47 -3.47 5.85 -7.35
C LYS A 47 -2.20 5.59 -6.57
N TYR A 48 -1.15 6.42 -6.72
CA TYR A 48 0.06 6.26 -5.93
C TYR A 48 -0.22 6.30 -4.44
N LEU A 49 -0.95 7.31 -3.96
CA LEU A 49 -1.30 7.50 -2.56
C LEU A 49 -2.13 6.33 -2.02
N SER A 50 -3.14 5.95 -2.81
CA SER A 50 -3.99 4.78 -2.58
C SER A 50 -3.20 3.47 -2.41
N ILE A 51 -2.14 3.23 -3.21
CA ILE A 51 -1.31 2.02 -3.08
C ILE A 51 -0.29 2.19 -1.94
N MET A 52 0.20 3.40 -1.66
CA MET A 52 1.03 3.67 -0.48
C MET A 52 0.30 3.34 0.83
N ASP A 53 -1.01 3.61 0.91
CA ASP A 53 -1.83 3.17 2.05
C ASP A 53 -1.86 1.65 2.21
N LEU A 54 -1.84 0.88 1.10
CA LEU A 54 -1.69 -0.57 1.17
C LEU A 54 -0.32 -0.96 1.74
N GLY A 55 0.75 -0.28 1.33
CA GLY A 55 2.08 -0.48 1.92
C GLY A 55 2.11 -0.20 3.43
N ARG A 56 1.43 0.84 3.89
CA ARG A 56 1.26 1.15 5.31
C ARG A 56 0.49 0.05 6.04
N MET A 57 -0.55 -0.49 5.42
CA MET A 57 -1.30 -1.60 5.97
C MET A 57 -0.48 -2.89 6.07
N ASP A 58 0.37 -3.21 5.10
CA ASP A 58 1.28 -4.37 5.19
C ASP A 58 2.19 -4.28 6.42
N LEU A 59 2.81 -3.11 6.63
CA LEU A 59 3.67 -2.85 7.78
C LEU A 59 2.89 -3.02 9.08
N MET A 60 1.72 -2.39 9.21
CA MET A 60 0.92 -2.45 10.44
C MET A 60 0.39 -3.86 10.74
N LEU A 61 0.06 -4.65 9.72
CA LEU A 61 -0.38 -6.03 9.89
C LEU A 61 0.77 -6.94 10.31
N ARG A 62 1.94 -6.82 9.68
CA ARG A 62 3.11 -7.68 9.92
C ARG A 62 3.87 -7.33 11.20
N SER A 63 3.78 -6.08 11.66
CA SER A 63 4.30 -5.61 12.96
C SER A 63 3.35 -5.82 14.14
N GLY A 64 2.10 -6.20 13.88
CA GLY A 64 1.10 -6.38 14.94
C GLY A 64 0.58 -5.06 15.53
N ILE A 65 0.87 -3.92 14.92
CA ILE A 65 0.29 -2.62 15.31
C ILE A 65 -1.22 -2.62 15.04
N TRP A 66 -1.65 -3.11 13.87
CA TRP A 66 -3.06 -3.14 13.48
C TRP A 66 -3.98 -3.83 14.51
N PRO A 67 -3.71 -5.07 14.98
CA PRO A 67 -4.55 -5.69 15.99
C PRO A 67 -4.53 -4.95 17.34
N ARG A 68 -3.44 -4.25 17.70
CA ARG A 68 -3.39 -3.43 18.93
C ARG A 68 -4.33 -2.22 18.83
N LEU A 69 -4.29 -1.50 17.72
CA LEU A 69 -5.20 -0.38 17.46
C LEU A 69 -6.67 -0.84 17.48
N LYS A 70 -6.97 -1.94 16.77
CA LYS A 70 -8.33 -2.47 16.68
C LYS A 70 -8.90 -2.87 18.04
N ARG A 71 -8.08 -3.46 18.93
CA ARG A 71 -8.51 -3.80 20.31
C ARG A 71 -8.93 -2.57 21.12
N ASN A 72 -8.31 -1.42 20.84
CA ASN A 72 -8.63 -0.15 21.50
C ASN A 72 -9.72 0.65 20.77
N GLY A 73 -10.33 0.09 19.70
CA GLY A 73 -11.29 0.82 18.87
C GLY A 73 -10.67 1.95 18.05
N TRP A 74 -9.34 1.99 17.91
CA TRP A 74 -8.64 3.04 17.17
C TRP A 74 -8.49 2.69 15.71
N TYR A 75 -8.62 3.71 14.86
CA TYR A 75 -8.36 3.62 13.43
C TYR A 75 -7.38 4.74 13.03
N PRO A 76 -6.31 4.41 12.29
CA PRO A 76 -5.32 5.41 11.87
C PRO A 76 -5.94 6.34 10.82
N VAL A 77 -5.90 7.65 11.07
CA VAL A 77 -6.30 8.69 10.11
C VAL A 77 -5.07 9.44 9.65
N LEU A 78 -4.94 9.63 8.33
CA LEU A 78 -3.85 10.40 7.74
C LEU A 78 -4.18 11.90 7.83
N ALA A 79 -3.40 12.66 8.60
CA ALA A 79 -3.62 14.09 8.80
C ALA A 79 -3.03 14.95 7.67
N GLY A 80 -1.96 14.47 7.03
CA GLY A 80 -1.30 15.17 5.93
C GLY A 80 -0.27 14.27 5.26
N GLN A 81 0.04 14.58 4.00
CA GLN A 81 1.06 13.87 3.21
C GLN A 81 1.67 14.82 2.18
N THR A 82 2.95 14.60 1.89
CA THR A 82 3.67 15.27 0.81
C THR A 82 4.19 14.20 -0.14
N ILE A 83 4.02 14.41 -1.44
CA ILE A 83 4.45 13.45 -2.47
C ILE A 83 5.23 14.18 -3.56
N ALA A 84 6.31 13.56 -4.00
CA ALA A 84 7.10 13.98 -5.14
C ALA A 84 7.09 12.88 -6.21
N TYR A 85 6.80 13.26 -7.45
CA TYR A 85 6.73 12.34 -8.60
C TYR A 85 7.96 12.55 -9.48
N PHE A 86 8.82 11.54 -9.56
CA PHE A 86 10.04 11.60 -10.38
C PHE A 86 9.88 10.87 -11.71
N ARG A 87 9.17 9.74 -11.72
CA ARG A 87 9.01 8.90 -12.90
C ARG A 87 7.62 8.28 -12.91
N SER A 88 6.97 8.33 -14.07
CA SER A 88 5.68 7.68 -14.27
C SER A 88 5.83 6.16 -14.37
N LEU A 89 4.81 5.44 -13.90
CA LEU A 89 4.71 4.00 -14.04
C LEU A 89 3.79 3.67 -15.23
N ASN A 90 4.33 2.86 -16.13
CA ASN A 90 3.65 2.41 -17.35
C ASN A 90 2.84 1.13 -17.10
N PRO A 91 1.90 0.79 -17.99
CA PRO A 91 1.09 -0.42 -17.87
C PRO A 91 1.96 -1.68 -17.68
N TRP A 92 1.49 -2.60 -16.84
CA TRP A 92 2.11 -3.91 -16.57
C TRP A 92 3.48 -3.88 -15.87
N GLN A 93 4.04 -2.70 -15.58
CA GLN A 93 5.29 -2.60 -14.84
C GLN A 93 5.11 -3.12 -13.41
N SER A 94 6.06 -3.95 -12.98
CA SER A 94 6.21 -4.33 -11.57
C SER A 94 6.95 -3.25 -10.82
N PHE A 95 6.48 -2.92 -9.63
CA PHE A 95 7.12 -1.96 -8.72
C PHE A 95 6.99 -2.44 -7.28
N GLN A 96 7.74 -1.81 -6.38
CA GLN A 96 7.71 -2.12 -4.96
C GLN A 96 7.41 -0.85 -4.18
N ILE A 97 6.65 -1.00 -3.10
CA ILE A 97 6.49 0.02 -2.08
C ILE A 97 7.33 -0.37 -0.88
N HIS A 98 8.16 0.56 -0.45
CA HIS A 98 9.00 0.45 0.72
C HIS A 98 8.41 1.36 1.79
N THR A 99 7.90 0.78 2.86
CA THR A 99 7.27 1.52 3.98
C THR A 99 8.15 1.37 5.22
N ARG A 100 8.37 2.47 5.95
CA ARG A 100 9.07 2.52 7.24
C ARG A 100 8.22 3.26 8.25
#